data_AF-A0A432J6V6-F1
#
_entry.id   AF-A0A432J6V6-F1
#
_cell.length_a   1.000
_cell.length_b   1.000
_cell.length_c   1.000
_cell.angle_alpha   90.00
_cell.angle_beta   90.00
_cell.angle_gamma   90.00
#
_symmetry.space_group_name_H-M   'P 1'
#
loop_
_entity.id
_entity.type
_entity.pdbx_description
1 polymer ?
#
loop_
_entity_poly.entity_id
_entity_poly.type
_entity_poly.pdbx_seq_one_letter_code
_entity_poly.pdbx_strand_id
1 'polypeptide(L)'
;MSRRNLLILLLFSVLALALTWPLLPHIFSHVPGDGIDDPALAWNLWWAKVSFVDRAGAMGLVHNPFAGDSMFYPIGVNLAFYTLTLLNGALSIPLQSAFSLIFTSNLLLLSSFVLSGFGAYLLALEFFAV
;
A
#
# COMPACT_ATOMS: atom_id res chain seq x y z
N MET A 1 -7.10 17.27 -17.35
CA MET A 1 -7.85 17.48 -16.09
C MET A 1 -8.36 18.91 -16.03
N SER A 2 -9.63 19.12 -15.68
CA SER A 2 -10.17 20.47 -15.46
C SER A 2 -9.63 21.05 -14.14
N ARG A 3 -9.62 22.40 -14.00
CA ARG A 3 -9.24 23.07 -12.74
C ARG A 3 -10.05 22.55 -11.54
N ARG A 4 -11.33 22.23 -11.76
CA ARG A 4 -12.22 21.67 -10.74
C ARG A 4 -11.72 20.33 -10.21
N ASN A 5 -11.29 19.42 -11.09
CA ASN A 5 -10.82 18.09 -10.68
C ASN A 5 -9.53 18.18 -9.85
N LEU A 6 -8.63 19.13 -10.18
CA LEU A 6 -7.43 19.38 -9.38
C LEU A 6 -7.78 19.89 -7.97
N LEU A 7 -8.76 20.80 -7.85
CA LEU A 7 -9.21 21.30 -6.55
C LEU A 7 -9.82 20.18 -5.69
N ILE A 8 -10.61 19.28 -6.29
CA ILE A 8 -11.22 18.17 -5.57
C ILE A 8 -10.16 17.15 -5.13
N LEU A 9 -9.15 16.86 -5.97
CA LEU A 9 -8.01 16.02 -5.56
C LEU A 9 -7.22 16.64 -4.43
N LEU A 10 -6.97 17.95 -4.48
CA LEU A 10 -6.29 18.67 -3.40
C LEU A 10 -7.11 18.60 -2.11
N LEU A 11 -8.42 18.80 -2.20
CA LEU A 11 -9.33 18.69 -1.05
C LEU A 11 -9.25 17.30 -0.41
N PHE A 12 -9.38 16.23 -1.19
CA PHE A 12 -9.26 14.87 -0.65
C PHE A 12 -7.85 14.56 -0.11
N SER A 13 -6.81 15.14 -0.70
CA SER A 13 -5.44 15.04 -0.16
C SER A 13 -5.33 15.68 1.23
N VAL A 14 -5.86 16.89 1.40
CA VAL A 14 -5.88 17.59 2.69
C VAL A 14 -6.71 16.81 3.72
N LEU A 15 -7.88 16.30 3.32
CA LEU A 15 -8.73 15.51 4.21
C LEU A 15 -8.07 14.20 4.63
N ALA A 16 -7.36 13.50 3.72
CA ALA A 16 -6.61 12.28 4.04
C ALA A 16 -5.48 12.57 5.05
N LEU A 17 -4.75 13.67 4.89
CA LEU A 17 -3.71 14.10 5.82
C LEU A 17 -4.29 14.50 7.19
N ALA A 18 -5.45 15.18 7.21
CA ALA A 18 -6.13 15.55 8.44
C ALA A 18 -6.65 14.31 9.19
N LEU A 19 -7.24 13.34 8.47
CA LEU A 19 -7.75 12.10 9.03
C LEU A 19 -6.63 11.24 9.63
N THR A 20 -5.47 11.23 8.99
CA THR A 20 -4.31 10.40 9.40
C THR A 20 -3.36 11.14 10.33
N TRP A 21 -3.68 12.35 10.80
CA TRP A 21 -2.81 13.09 11.72
C TRP A 21 -2.52 12.27 13.00
N PRO A 22 -1.25 12.16 13.47
CA PRO A 22 -0.05 12.91 13.09
C PRO A 22 0.88 12.18 12.10
N LEU A 23 0.36 11.47 11.09
CA LEU A 23 1.18 10.72 10.14
C LEU A 23 2.19 11.59 9.39
N LEU A 24 1.80 12.78 8.94
CA LEU A 24 2.64 13.62 8.07
C LEU A 24 4.01 13.96 8.72
N PRO A 25 4.09 14.43 9.99
CA PRO A 25 5.35 14.56 10.71
C PRO A 25 6.20 13.29 10.81
N HIS A 26 5.57 12.11 10.72
CA HIS A 26 6.20 10.81 10.96
C HIS A 26 6.25 9.91 9.72
N ILE A 27 6.01 10.46 8.53
CA ILE A 27 5.74 9.72 7.29
C ILE A 27 6.86 8.76 6.85
N PHE A 28 8.09 8.96 7.33
CA PHE A 28 9.24 8.09 7.04
C PHE A 28 9.56 7.09 8.15
N SER A 29 8.92 7.20 9.32
CA SER A 29 9.30 6.51 10.55
C SER A 29 8.20 5.66 11.17
N HIS A 30 6.93 6.03 10.97
CA HIS A 30 5.79 5.35 11.56
C HIS A 30 4.78 5.00 10.47
N VAL A 31 4.03 3.92 10.69
CA VAL A 31 2.85 3.55 9.93
C VAL A 31 1.61 3.77 10.82
N PRO A 32 0.44 4.14 10.27
CA PRO A 32 -0.78 4.27 11.06
C PRO A 32 -1.22 2.95 11.65
N GLY A 33 -1.50 2.94 12.96
CA GLY A 33 -1.87 1.76 13.71
C GLY A 33 -1.60 1.94 15.20
N ASP A 34 -1.84 0.88 15.97
CA ASP A 34 -1.60 0.79 17.41
C ASP A 34 -0.37 -0.08 17.75
N GLY A 35 0.37 -0.56 16.75
CA GLY A 35 1.53 -1.44 16.86
C GLY A 35 1.19 -2.93 16.73
N ILE A 36 -0.09 -3.30 16.63
CA ILE A 36 -0.51 -4.71 16.59
C ILE A 36 -0.47 -5.24 15.15
N ASP A 37 -1.31 -4.66 14.28
CA ASP A 37 -1.50 -5.15 12.91
C ASP A 37 -0.63 -4.42 11.88
N ASP A 38 -0.23 -3.18 12.16
CA ASP A 38 0.52 -2.35 11.23
C ASP A 38 1.90 -2.93 10.81
N PRO A 39 2.66 -3.65 11.67
CA PRO A 39 3.89 -4.29 11.23
C PRO A 39 3.60 -5.44 10.27
N ALA A 40 2.51 -6.19 10.47
CA ALA A 40 2.09 -7.29 9.60
C ALA A 40 1.64 -6.78 8.23
N LEU A 41 0.92 -5.65 8.19
CA LEU A 41 0.52 -4.99 6.95
C LEU A 41 1.74 -4.44 6.18
N ALA A 42 2.71 -3.83 6.87
CA ALA A 42 3.95 -3.40 6.23
C ALA A 42 4.77 -4.60 5.72
N TRP A 43 4.80 -5.70 6.49
CA TRP A 43 5.46 -6.94 6.09
C TRP A 43 4.86 -7.53 4.80
N ASN A 44 3.54 -7.45 4.60
CA ASN A 44 2.90 -7.89 3.35
C ASN A 44 3.49 -7.19 2.12
N LEU A 45 3.74 -5.88 2.21
CA LEU A 45 4.29 -5.09 1.12
C LEU A 45 5.74 -5.49 0.85
N TRP A 46 6.55 -5.59 1.90
CA TRP A 46 7.94 -6.04 1.79
C TRP A 46 8.05 -7.43 1.17
N TRP A 47 7.23 -8.38 1.66
CA TRP A 47 7.24 -9.76 1.19
C TRP A 47 6.87 -9.88 -0.30
N ALA A 48 5.96 -9.03 -0.79
CA ALA A 48 5.61 -9.00 -2.20
C ALA A 48 6.81 -8.63 -3.09
N LYS A 49 7.61 -7.62 -2.71
CA LYS A 49 8.84 -7.28 -3.44
C LYS A 49 9.87 -8.40 -3.35
N VAL A 50 10.10 -8.94 -2.16
CA VAL A 50 11.05 -10.03 -1.95
C VAL A 50 10.69 -11.26 -2.78
N SER A 51 9.41 -11.65 -2.79
CA SER A 51 8.93 -12.78 -3.56
C SER A 51 9.01 -12.52 -5.06
N PHE A 52 8.35 -11.46 -5.55
CA PHE A 52 8.19 -11.26 -6.98
C PHE A 52 9.44 -10.73 -7.69
N VAL A 53 10.35 -10.08 -6.98
CA VAL A 53 11.53 -9.44 -7.57
C VAL A 53 12.82 -10.07 -7.03
N ASP A 54 13.09 -9.91 -5.75
CA ASP A 54 14.44 -10.19 -5.22
C ASP A 54 14.79 -11.69 -5.31
N ARG A 55 13.83 -12.56 -4.96
CA ARG A 55 14.00 -14.02 -5.02
C ARG A 55 13.75 -14.60 -6.40
N ALA A 56 12.77 -14.05 -7.13
CA ALA A 56 12.50 -14.47 -8.50
C ALA A 56 13.72 -14.23 -9.41
N GLY A 57 14.41 -13.09 -9.22
CA GLY A 57 15.65 -12.78 -9.93
C GLY A 57 16.82 -13.69 -9.54
N ALA A 58 16.93 -14.08 -8.26
CA ALA A 58 18.01 -14.94 -7.77
C ALA A 58 17.88 -16.41 -8.20
N MET A 59 16.66 -16.93 -8.33
CA MET A 59 16.40 -18.34 -8.66
C MET A 59 15.97 -18.57 -10.12
N GLY A 60 15.96 -17.53 -10.96
CA GLY A 60 15.65 -17.60 -12.39
C GLY A 60 14.18 -17.89 -12.73
N LEU A 61 13.32 -18.07 -11.72
CA LEU A 61 11.89 -18.34 -11.86
C LEU A 61 11.09 -17.67 -10.73
N VAL A 62 9.84 -17.31 -11.03
CA VAL A 62 8.87 -16.70 -10.11
C VAL A 62 8.84 -17.46 -8.76
N HIS A 63 9.10 -16.76 -7.66
CA HIS A 63 8.88 -17.30 -6.32
C HIS A 63 7.38 -17.32 -6.02
N ASN A 64 6.86 -18.42 -5.46
CA ASN A 64 5.47 -18.48 -5.02
C ASN A 64 5.28 -17.54 -3.80
N PRO A 65 4.50 -16.46 -3.90
CA PRO A 65 4.31 -15.53 -2.79
C PRO A 65 3.54 -16.15 -1.62
N PHE A 66 2.91 -17.31 -1.80
CA PHE A 66 2.21 -18.01 -0.73
C PHE A 66 3.11 -18.95 0.09
N ALA A 67 4.35 -19.21 -0.35
CA ALA A 67 5.30 -20.04 0.37
C ALA A 67 6.18 -19.17 1.28
N GLY A 68 5.75 -18.98 2.54
CA GLY A 68 6.50 -18.21 3.53
C GLY A 68 7.53 -19.06 4.25
N ASP A 69 8.82 -18.81 4.04
CA ASP A 69 9.92 -19.54 4.70
C ASP A 69 10.65 -18.70 5.77
N SER A 70 10.33 -17.41 5.83
CA SER A 70 10.96 -16.43 6.71
C SER A 70 10.34 -16.46 8.10
N MET A 71 9.07 -16.88 8.19
CA MET A 71 8.36 -17.11 9.43
C MET A 71 8.43 -18.59 9.79
N PHE A 72 8.54 -18.91 11.07
CA PHE A 72 8.57 -20.30 11.57
C PHE A 72 9.69 -21.17 10.96
N TYR A 73 10.86 -20.59 10.64
CA TYR A 73 12.01 -21.36 10.16
C TYR A 73 12.41 -22.45 11.17
N PRO A 74 12.75 -23.69 10.74
CA PRO A 74 12.87 -24.15 9.34
C PRO A 74 11.57 -24.71 8.72
N ILE A 75 10.45 -24.67 9.43
CA ILE A 75 9.18 -25.28 9.02
C ILE A 75 8.49 -24.44 7.94
N GLY A 76 8.55 -23.12 8.07
CA GLY A 76 7.80 -22.20 7.20
C GLY A 76 6.31 -22.17 7.51
N VAL A 77 5.56 -21.45 6.68
CA VAL A 77 4.11 -21.32 6.76
C VAL A 77 3.50 -21.12 5.37
N ASN A 78 2.31 -21.68 5.17
CA ASN A 78 1.52 -21.42 3.97
C ASN A 78 0.74 -20.11 4.15
N LEU A 79 1.10 -19.09 3.37
CA LEU A 79 0.50 -17.76 3.40
C LEU A 79 -0.79 -17.67 2.56
N ALA A 80 -1.26 -18.76 1.94
CA ALA A 80 -2.53 -18.76 1.21
C ALA A 80 -3.73 -18.46 2.10
N PHE A 81 -3.66 -18.79 3.39
CA PHE A 81 -4.68 -18.48 4.40
C PHE A 81 -4.31 -17.29 5.30
N TYR A 82 -3.20 -16.64 5.00
CA TYR A 82 -2.79 -15.40 5.66
C TYR A 82 -3.43 -14.20 4.93
N THR A 83 -3.62 -13.07 5.62
CA THR A 83 -4.26 -11.85 5.10
C THR A 83 -3.35 -11.07 4.15
N LEU A 84 -2.75 -11.78 3.19
CA LEU A 84 -1.77 -11.24 2.27
C LEU A 84 -2.41 -10.28 1.27
N THR A 85 -2.04 -9.00 1.35
CA THR A 85 -2.56 -7.95 0.47
C THR A 85 -1.77 -7.88 -0.85
N LEU A 86 -1.88 -8.91 -1.69
CA LEU A 86 -1.07 -9.05 -2.91
C LEU A 86 -1.18 -7.87 -3.90
N LEU A 87 -2.37 -7.30 -4.07
CA LEU A 87 -2.54 -6.13 -4.95
C LEU A 87 -1.77 -4.91 -4.43
N ASN A 88 -1.91 -4.59 -3.14
CA ASN A 88 -1.14 -3.51 -2.51
C ASN A 88 0.37 -3.81 -2.56
N GLY A 89 0.73 -5.07 -2.32
CA GLY A 89 2.10 -5.56 -2.46
C GLY A 89 2.66 -5.31 -3.86
N ALA A 90 1.96 -5.70 -4.91
CA ALA A 90 2.37 -5.48 -6.29
C ALA A 90 2.51 -3.98 -6.63
N LEU A 91 1.54 -3.15 -6.23
CA LEU A 91 1.61 -1.68 -6.41
C LEU A 91 2.78 -1.05 -5.65
N SER A 92 3.17 -1.63 -4.51
CA SER A 92 4.28 -1.15 -3.69
C SER A 92 5.65 -1.44 -4.29
N ILE A 93 5.80 -2.44 -5.18
CA ILE A 93 7.11 -2.86 -5.72
C ILE A 93 7.89 -1.71 -6.37
N PRO A 94 7.35 -0.97 -7.36
CA PRO A 94 8.09 0.13 -7.98
C PRO A 94 8.41 1.25 -6.97
N LEU A 95 7.52 1.48 -6.00
CA LEU A 95 7.70 2.50 -4.97
C LEU A 95 8.81 2.11 -3.98
N GLN A 96 8.87 0.84 -3.54
CA GLN A 96 9.91 0.30 -2.66
C GLN A 96 11.29 0.20 -3.34
N SER A 97 11.37 0.37 -4.65
CA SER A 97 12.66 0.48 -5.37
C SER A 97 13.20 1.91 -5.33
N ALA A 98 12.35 2.91 -5.11
CA ALA A 98 12.73 4.32 -5.01
C ALA A 98 12.72 4.87 -3.57
N PHE A 99 11.91 4.27 -2.69
CA PHE A 99 11.66 4.75 -1.34
C PHE A 99 11.72 3.63 -0.28
N SER A 100 11.69 4.02 1.00
CA SER A 100 11.62 3.07 2.11
C SER A 100 10.26 2.35 2.16
N LEU A 101 10.23 1.18 2.81
CA LEU A 101 9.00 0.41 3.05
C LEU A 101 7.94 1.25 3.79
N ILE A 102 8.36 1.97 4.85
CA ILE A 102 7.47 2.77 5.68
C ILE A 102 6.83 3.88 4.86
N PHE A 103 7.64 4.65 4.12
CA PHE A 103 7.13 5.71 3.26
C PHE A 103 6.21 5.16 2.17
N THR A 104 6.56 4.02 1.58
CA THR A 104 5.74 3.37 0.55
C THR A 104 4.37 2.95 1.11
N SER A 105 4.34 2.35 2.31
CA SER A 105 3.11 1.97 2.99
C SER A 105 2.20 3.19 3.22
N ASN A 106 2.78 4.27 3.74
CA ASN A 106 2.05 5.51 4.00
C ASN A 106 1.54 6.17 2.72
N LEU A 107 2.35 6.16 1.65
CA LEU A 107 1.95 6.69 0.36
C LEU A 107 0.79 5.90 -0.25
N LEU A 108 0.81 4.56 -0.16
CA LEU A 108 -0.29 3.73 -0.61
C LEU A 108 -1.57 3.97 0.21
N LEU A 109 -1.45 4.08 1.53
CA LEU A 109 -2.58 4.39 2.39
C LEU A 109 -3.22 5.73 2.02
N LEU A 110 -2.43 6.80 1.95
CA LEU A 110 -2.92 8.13 1.57
C LEU A 110 -3.52 8.12 0.17
N SER A 111 -2.87 7.45 -0.78
CA SER A 111 -3.38 7.32 -2.15
C SER A 111 -4.73 6.61 -2.19
N SER A 112 -4.94 5.59 -1.35
CA SER A 112 -6.22 4.88 -1.29
C SER A 112 -7.37 5.82 -0.90
N PHE A 113 -7.20 6.64 0.15
CA PHE A 113 -8.21 7.63 0.55
C PHE A 113 -8.47 8.68 -0.53
N VAL A 114 -7.41 9.23 -1.12
CA VAL A 114 -7.53 10.29 -2.14
C VAL A 114 -8.21 9.77 -3.41
N LEU A 115 -7.76 8.62 -3.91
CA LEU A 115 -8.29 8.04 -5.14
C LEU A 115 -9.71 7.51 -4.97
N SER A 116 -10.05 6.93 -3.81
CA SER A 116 -11.41 6.51 -3.51
C SER A 116 -12.36 7.70 -3.42
N GLY A 117 -11.97 8.77 -2.72
CA GLY A 117 -12.79 10.00 -2.64
C GLY A 117 -12.98 10.66 -4.00
N PHE A 118 -11.90 10.79 -4.77
CA PHE A 118 -11.97 11.35 -6.12
C PHE A 118 -12.78 10.46 -7.08
N GLY A 119 -12.63 9.14 -6.99
CA GLY A 119 -13.41 8.17 -7.77
C GLY A 119 -14.90 8.28 -7.49
N ALA A 120 -15.29 8.37 -6.22
CA ALA A 120 -16.69 8.58 -5.82
C ALA A 120 -17.24 9.90 -6.36
N TYR A 121 -16.45 10.98 -6.35
CA TYR A 121 -16.83 12.24 -6.96
C TYR A 121 -17.03 12.12 -8.48
N LEU A 122 -16.13 11.45 -9.21
CA LEU A 122 -16.30 11.23 -10.65
C LEU A 122 -17.55 10.40 -10.94
N LEU A 123 -17.81 9.37 -10.13
CA LEU A 123 -19.01 8.55 -10.23
C LEU A 123 -20.27 9.39 -10.03
N ALA A 124 -20.29 10.25 -9.01
CA ALA A 124 -21.43 11.13 -8.75
C ALA A 124 -21.68 12.10 -9.93
N LEU A 125 -20.63 12.59 -10.58
CA LEU A 125 -20.80 13.42 -11.77
C LEU A 125 -21.42 12.65 -12.93
N GLU A 126 -20.98 11.42 -13.16
CA GLU A 126 -21.54 10.59 -14.23
C GLU A 126 -23.05 10.36 -14.04
N PHE A 127 -23.50 10.17 -12.81
CA PHE A 127 -24.91 9.88 -12.52
C PHE A 127 -25.79 11.12 -12.29
N PHE A 128 -25.23 12.23 -11.80
CA PHE A 128 -26.02 13.39 -11.36
C PHE A 128 -25.74 14.68 -12.14
N ALA A 129 -24.74 14.72 -13.02
CA ALA A 129 -24.58 15.84 -13.93
C ALA A 129 -25.60 15.73 -15.07
N VAL A 130 -26.78 16.30 -14.85
CA VAL A 130 -27.78 16.59 -15.89
C VAL A 130 -27.31 17.73 -16.79
#